data_AF-A0A815RVP5-F1
#
_entry.id   AF-A0A815RVP5-F1
#
_cell.length_a   1.000
_cell.length_b   1.000
_cell.length_c   1.000
_cell.angle_alpha   90.00
_cell.angle_beta   90.00
_cell.angle_gamma   90.00
#
_symmetry.space_group_name_H-M   'P 1'
#
loop_
_entity.id
_entity.type
_entity.pdbx_description
1 polymer ?
#
loop_
_entity_poly.entity_id
_entity_poly.type
_entity_poly.pdbx_seq_one_letter_code
_entity_poly.pdbx_strand_id
1 'polypeptide(L)'
;MNRFGDIDQPSSKPLPPIYGFRSEKLVSLETALEPIVSQIDELPYYIKIAKKSCHYPSEHNLSKDQSAAIYIYTMEWGDTTLYRVLNKALRSENRQALKIWFPYLKLFDTALDLLPTVKGALWRGISLNIGKDFINNEIVTWWSVNSCSTSVKVIQSFLGNEKDSTLFLIEAIHGKKRF
;
A
#
# COMPACT_ATOMS: atom_id res chain seq x y z
N MET A 1 -1.04 -5.48 -13.87
CA MET A 1 -1.06 -6.24 -12.60
C MET A 1 -1.78 -5.39 -11.56
N ASN A 2 -2.85 -5.89 -10.93
CA ASN A 2 -3.71 -5.10 -10.01
C ASN A 2 -3.09 -5.00 -8.60
N ARG A 3 -3.44 -3.99 -7.78
CA ARG A 3 -2.96 -3.82 -6.39
C ARG A 3 -3.21 -5.02 -5.48
N PHE A 4 -4.26 -5.78 -5.77
CA PHE A 4 -4.59 -7.02 -5.07
C PHE A 4 -3.85 -8.24 -5.59
N GLY A 5 -2.92 -8.08 -6.53
CA GLY A 5 -2.08 -9.14 -7.06
C GLY A 5 -0.61 -8.72 -7.20
N ASP A 6 -0.21 -7.59 -6.58
CA ASP A 6 1.19 -7.14 -6.55
C ASP A 6 2.06 -8.21 -5.89
N ILE A 7 3.19 -8.52 -6.54
CA ILE A 7 4.08 -9.62 -6.16
C ILE A 7 4.76 -9.24 -4.84
N ASP A 8 4.44 -9.97 -3.77
CA ASP A 8 5.18 -9.88 -2.51
C ASP A 8 5.60 -11.28 -2.08
N GLN A 9 6.71 -11.75 -2.65
CA GLN A 9 7.41 -12.90 -2.08
C GLN A 9 8.04 -12.44 -0.77
N PRO A 10 7.76 -13.12 0.35
CA PRO A 10 8.46 -12.88 1.61
C PRO A 10 9.97 -12.87 1.37
N SER A 11 10.65 -11.79 1.77
CA SER A 11 12.11 -11.82 1.77
C SER A 11 12.55 -12.81 2.84
N SER A 12 13.35 -13.80 2.46
CA SER A 12 13.99 -14.72 3.41
C SER A 12 15.04 -14.04 4.28
N LYS A 13 15.38 -12.78 3.99
CA LYS A 13 16.35 -11.99 4.77
C LYS A 13 15.63 -11.02 5.70
N PRO A 14 16.00 -10.98 6.99
CA PRO A 14 15.52 -9.95 7.89
C PRO A 14 16.09 -8.59 7.45
N LEU A 15 15.23 -7.69 6.99
CA LEU A 15 15.60 -6.30 6.74
C LEU A 15 15.32 -5.45 7.98
N PRO A 16 16.09 -4.37 8.22
CA PRO A 16 15.81 -3.51 9.35
C PRO A 16 14.49 -2.74 9.12
N PRO A 17 13.73 -2.44 10.19
CA PRO A 17 12.52 -1.64 10.10
C PRO A 17 12.78 -0.22 9.58
N ILE A 18 11.78 0.36 8.91
CA ILE A 18 11.87 1.68 8.30
C ILE A 18 11.36 2.73 9.30
N TYR A 19 12.19 3.14 10.26
CA TYR A 19 11.77 4.14 11.26
C TYR A 19 11.95 5.59 10.85
N GLY A 20 12.78 5.87 9.83
CA GLY A 20 13.21 7.23 9.49
C GLY A 20 12.07 8.17 9.06
N PHE A 21 10.97 7.64 8.52
CA PHE A 21 9.83 8.48 8.17
C PHE A 21 9.13 9.10 9.38
N ARG A 22 9.27 8.51 10.58
CA ARG A 22 8.54 8.97 11.78
C ARG A 22 8.94 10.38 12.20
N SER A 23 10.19 10.77 11.96
CA SER A 23 10.74 12.10 12.26
C SER A 23 10.43 13.15 11.20
N GLU A 24 9.86 12.77 10.06
CA GLU A 24 9.47 13.73 9.03
C GLU A 24 8.32 14.61 9.51
N LYS A 25 8.28 15.84 9.00
CA LYS A 25 7.15 16.74 9.20
C LYS A 25 5.98 16.32 8.31
N LEU A 26 4.76 16.54 8.79
CA LEU A 26 3.59 16.45 7.93
C LEU A 26 3.61 17.62 6.94
N VAL A 27 3.47 17.29 5.66
CA VAL A 27 3.48 18.22 4.53
C VAL A 27 2.31 17.91 3.60
N SER A 28 2.07 18.76 2.59
CA SER A 28 1.05 18.50 1.57
C SER A 28 1.40 17.28 0.71
N LEU A 29 0.41 16.72 0.01
CA LEU A 29 0.63 15.58 -0.87
C LEU A 29 1.62 15.90 -1.99
N GLU A 30 1.58 17.13 -2.53
CA GLU A 30 2.51 17.60 -3.55
C GLU A 30 3.96 17.58 -3.04
N THR A 31 4.23 18.19 -1.89
CA THR A 31 5.57 18.23 -1.30
C THR A 31 6.04 16.84 -0.88
N ALA A 32 5.13 16.00 -0.39
CA ALA A 32 5.45 14.64 0.00
C ALA A 32 5.92 13.75 -1.16
N LEU A 33 5.40 14.02 -2.37
CA LEU A 33 5.66 13.24 -3.59
C LEU A 33 6.65 13.92 -4.55
N GLU A 34 7.05 15.16 -4.27
CA GLU A 34 8.03 15.90 -5.07
C GLU A 34 9.32 15.10 -5.36
N PRO A 35 9.94 14.38 -4.39
CA PRO A 35 11.17 13.63 -4.65
C PRO A 35 11.03 12.46 -5.64
N ILE A 36 9.79 12.00 -5.90
CA ILE A 36 9.51 10.84 -6.75
C ILE A 36 8.76 11.20 -8.04
N VAL A 37 8.49 12.49 -8.28
CA VAL A 37 7.65 12.95 -9.38
C VAL A 37 8.18 12.52 -10.76
N SER A 38 9.49 12.37 -10.90
CA SER A 38 10.15 11.93 -12.14
C SER A 38 10.14 10.40 -12.35
N GLN A 39 9.73 9.63 -11.34
CA GLN A 39 9.69 8.16 -11.39
C GLN A 39 8.31 7.60 -11.73
N ILE A 40 7.27 8.45 -11.70
CA ILE A 40 5.88 8.06 -11.90
C ILE A 40 5.27 8.94 -12.98
N ASP A 41 4.79 8.29 -14.04
CA ASP A 41 4.21 8.99 -15.17
C ASP A 41 2.96 9.75 -14.72
N GLU A 42 2.88 11.01 -15.16
CA GLU A 42 1.76 11.92 -14.90
C GLU A 42 1.42 12.14 -13.41
N LEU A 43 2.35 11.87 -12.48
CA LEU A 43 2.08 11.99 -11.04
C LEU A 43 1.42 13.33 -10.63
N PRO A 44 1.84 14.51 -11.13
CA PRO A 44 1.19 15.78 -10.79
C PRO A 44 -0.28 15.86 -11.20
N TYR A 45 -0.68 15.17 -12.27
CA TYR A 45 -2.06 15.11 -12.71
C TYR A 45 -2.89 14.23 -11.77
N TYR A 46 -2.38 13.06 -11.40
CA TYR A 46 -3.07 12.14 -10.49
C TYR A 46 -3.14 12.65 -9.05
N ILE A 47 -2.18 13.45 -8.59
CA ILE A 47 -2.28 14.19 -7.32
C ILE A 47 -3.51 15.13 -7.33
N LYS A 48 -3.72 15.88 -8.43
CA LYS A 48 -4.88 16.76 -8.57
C LYS A 48 -6.19 15.99 -8.58
N ILE A 49 -6.24 14.83 -9.26
CA ILE A 49 -7.42 13.96 -9.25
C ILE A 49 -7.71 13.49 -7.83
N ALA A 50 -6.70 12.93 -7.14
CA ALA A 50 -6.88 12.41 -5.79
C ALA A 50 -7.44 13.46 -4.82
N LYS A 51 -6.91 14.69 -4.86
CA LYS A 51 -7.41 15.79 -4.02
C LYS A 51 -8.83 16.23 -4.37
N LYS A 52 -9.24 16.15 -5.65
CA LYS A 52 -10.61 16.48 -6.09
C LYS A 52 -11.61 15.37 -5.79
N SER A 53 -11.19 14.11 -5.82
CA SER A 53 -12.05 12.94 -5.60
C SER A 53 -12.37 12.68 -4.13
N CYS A 54 -11.57 13.22 -3.21
CA CYS A 54 -11.81 13.04 -1.79
C CYS A 54 -12.96 13.92 -1.30
N HIS A 55 -13.90 13.31 -0.56
CA HIS A 55 -14.91 14.06 0.17
C HIS A 55 -14.29 14.80 1.36
N TYR A 56 -14.74 16.02 1.60
CA TYR A 56 -14.33 16.82 2.76
C TYR A 56 -15.52 17.64 3.31
N PRO A 57 -15.72 17.71 4.64
CA PRO A 57 -14.92 17.10 5.70
C PRO A 57 -14.95 15.57 5.64
N SER A 58 -13.83 14.93 5.99
CA SER A 58 -13.77 13.48 6.07
C SER A 58 -14.53 12.99 7.30
N GLU A 59 -15.24 11.86 7.17
CA GLU A 59 -15.89 11.16 8.29
C GLU A 59 -14.92 10.79 9.43
N HIS A 60 -13.62 10.74 9.14
CA HIS A 60 -12.57 10.35 10.09
C HIS A 60 -11.60 11.50 10.40
N ASN A 61 -12.03 12.75 10.18
CA ASN A 61 -11.24 13.96 10.46
C ASN A 61 -9.87 13.99 9.72
N LEU A 62 -9.77 13.29 8.59
CA LEU A 62 -8.61 13.39 7.70
C LEU A 62 -8.55 14.79 7.09
N SER A 63 -7.35 15.37 7.03
CA SER A 63 -7.09 16.52 6.17
C SER A 63 -7.29 16.14 4.70
N LYS A 64 -7.42 17.14 3.83
CA LYS A 64 -7.52 16.90 2.38
C LYS A 64 -6.31 16.13 1.83
N ASP A 65 -5.11 16.47 2.29
CA ASP A 65 -3.87 15.79 1.86
C ASP A 65 -3.79 14.36 2.40
N GLN A 66 -4.25 14.09 3.62
CA GLN A 66 -4.31 12.75 4.19
C GLN A 66 -5.30 11.86 3.44
N SER A 67 -6.52 12.35 3.18
CA SER A 67 -7.50 11.64 2.35
C SER A 67 -6.95 11.36 0.95
N ALA A 68 -6.32 12.38 0.33
CA ALA A 68 -5.76 12.24 -0.99
C ALA A 68 -4.58 11.25 -1.04
N ALA A 69 -3.74 11.19 0.00
CA ALA A 69 -2.66 10.22 0.12
C ALA A 69 -3.18 8.77 0.15
N ILE A 70 -4.26 8.52 0.90
CA ILE A 70 -4.92 7.21 0.89
C ILE A 70 -5.53 6.91 -0.48
N TYR A 71 -6.21 7.89 -1.07
CA TYR A 71 -6.90 7.72 -2.35
C TYR A 71 -5.92 7.39 -3.48
N ILE A 72 -4.85 8.18 -3.64
CA ILE A 72 -3.87 8.00 -4.71
C ILE A 72 -3.13 6.66 -4.62
N TYR A 73 -2.90 6.14 -3.40
CA TYR A 73 -2.36 4.79 -3.21
C TYR A 73 -3.27 3.69 -3.80
N THR A 74 -4.58 3.93 -3.90
CA THR A 74 -5.53 2.95 -4.43
C THR A 74 -5.86 3.13 -5.91
N MET A 75 -5.37 4.21 -6.52
CA MET A 75 -5.63 4.52 -7.92
C MET A 75 -4.78 3.65 -8.84
N GLU A 76 -5.34 3.32 -10.00
CA GLU A 76 -4.71 2.53 -11.05
C GLU A 76 -4.65 3.37 -12.34
N TRP A 77 -3.44 3.61 -12.84
CA TRP A 77 -3.15 4.33 -14.07
C TRP A 77 -1.84 3.84 -14.72
N GLY A 78 -1.92 2.87 -15.62
CA GLY A 78 -0.74 2.35 -16.30
C GLY A 78 0.22 1.58 -15.39
N ASP A 79 1.50 1.57 -15.74
CA ASP A 79 2.49 0.66 -15.13
C ASP A 79 3.31 1.25 -13.99
N THR A 80 3.39 2.58 -13.91
CA THR A 80 4.16 3.32 -12.91
C THR A 80 3.27 3.92 -11.82
N THR A 81 2.11 3.31 -11.53
CA THR A 81 1.22 3.79 -10.47
C THR A 81 1.92 3.87 -9.11
N LEU A 82 1.48 4.81 -8.28
CA LEU A 82 2.13 5.10 -7.01
C LEU A 82 2.32 3.86 -6.13
N TYR A 83 1.30 3.03 -5.96
CA TYR A 83 1.42 1.85 -5.11
C TYR A 83 2.40 0.82 -5.68
N ARG A 84 2.48 0.65 -7.00
CA ARG A 84 3.41 -0.31 -7.63
C ARG A 84 4.84 0.13 -7.38
N VAL A 85 5.14 1.41 -7.62
CA VAL A 85 6.49 1.95 -7.42
C VAL A 85 6.86 1.96 -5.93
N LEU A 86 5.95 2.37 -5.05
CA LEU A 86 6.17 2.35 -3.60
C LEU A 86 6.40 0.93 -3.08
N ASN A 87 5.52 0.00 -3.39
CA ASN A 87 5.61 -1.37 -2.89
C ASN A 87 6.89 -2.06 -3.41
N LYS A 88 7.29 -1.79 -4.66
CA LYS A 88 8.59 -2.24 -5.19
C LYS A 88 9.76 -1.67 -4.39
N ALA A 89 9.70 -0.38 -4.04
CA ALA A 89 10.74 0.26 -3.24
C ALA A 89 10.80 -0.31 -1.82
N LEU A 90 9.64 -0.57 -1.20
CA LEU A 90 9.53 -1.16 0.15
C LEU A 90 10.11 -2.59 0.21
N ARG A 91 9.95 -3.37 -0.86
CA ARG A 91 10.55 -4.72 -0.99
C ARG A 91 12.06 -4.69 -1.20
N SER A 92 12.63 -3.57 -1.63
CA SER A 92 14.07 -3.47 -1.90
C SER A 92 14.90 -3.62 -0.62
N GLU A 93 15.99 -4.39 -0.71
CA GLU A 93 16.99 -4.48 0.35
C GLU A 93 17.74 -3.13 0.55
N ASN A 94 17.73 -2.24 -0.46
CA ASN A 94 18.36 -0.93 -0.36
C ASN A 94 17.51 0.07 0.43
N ARG A 95 17.64 0.02 1.76
CA ARG A 95 16.93 0.93 2.68
C ARG A 95 17.31 2.40 2.54
N GLN A 96 18.48 2.73 1.98
CA GLN A 96 18.85 4.13 1.75
C GLN A 96 18.03 4.74 0.62
N ALA A 97 17.71 3.95 -0.42
CA ALA A 97 16.84 4.40 -1.52
C ALA A 97 15.41 4.74 -1.06
N LEU A 98 14.96 4.22 0.09
CA LEU A 98 13.64 4.53 0.64
C LEU A 98 13.53 5.93 1.25
N LYS A 99 14.64 6.63 1.51
CA LYS A 99 14.60 7.96 2.14
C LYS A 99 13.76 8.97 1.34
N ILE A 100 13.78 8.87 0.01
CA ILE A 100 12.98 9.74 -0.86
C ILE A 100 11.47 9.57 -0.64
N TRP A 101 11.04 8.44 -0.08
CA TRP A 101 9.64 8.13 0.23
C TRP A 101 9.22 8.56 1.64
N PHE A 102 10.15 8.97 2.50
CA PHE A 102 9.84 9.26 3.90
C PHE A 102 8.76 10.35 4.08
N PRO A 103 8.77 11.47 3.32
CA PRO A 103 7.69 12.46 3.41
C PRO A 103 6.31 11.86 3.08
N TYR A 104 6.23 11.03 2.04
CA TYR A 104 4.99 10.35 1.68
C TYR A 104 4.58 9.30 2.70
N LEU A 105 5.51 8.45 3.17
CA LEU A 105 5.24 7.45 4.20
C LEU A 105 4.74 8.09 5.48
N LYS A 106 5.30 9.24 5.88
CA LYS A 106 4.82 10.00 7.03
C LYS A 106 3.37 10.46 6.86
N LEU A 107 3.05 11.05 5.72
CA LEU A 107 1.68 11.52 5.42
C LEU A 107 0.70 10.35 5.38
N PHE A 108 1.07 9.26 4.71
CA PHE A 108 0.25 8.07 4.51
C PHE A 108 0.02 7.29 5.82
N ASP A 109 1.06 7.02 6.60
CA ASP A 109 0.98 6.33 7.89
C ASP A 109 0.11 7.10 8.89
N THR A 110 0.34 8.41 9.00
CA THR A 110 -0.48 9.28 9.87
C THR A 110 -1.95 9.31 9.42
N ALA A 111 -2.22 9.28 8.11
CA ALA A 111 -3.58 9.20 7.60
C ALA A 111 -4.26 7.87 7.95
N LEU A 112 -3.53 6.75 7.82
CA LEU A 112 -4.02 5.41 8.17
C LEU A 112 -4.32 5.28 9.67
N ASP A 113 -3.55 5.96 10.53
CA ASP A 113 -3.78 5.94 11.98
C ASP A 113 -5.13 6.52 12.41
N LEU A 114 -5.66 7.48 11.65
CA LEU A 114 -6.97 8.09 11.90
C LEU A 114 -8.15 7.20 11.44
N LEU A 115 -7.89 6.17 10.62
CA LEU A 115 -8.94 5.29 10.13
C LEU A 115 -9.37 4.25 11.18
N PRO A 116 -10.64 3.82 11.15
CA PRO A 116 -11.13 2.75 12.01
C PRO A 116 -10.35 1.46 11.79
N THR A 117 -10.09 0.78 12.91
CA THR A 117 -9.40 -0.50 12.93
C THR A 117 -10.38 -1.64 12.67
N VAL A 118 -10.01 -2.55 11.77
CA VAL A 118 -10.73 -3.77 11.44
C VAL A 118 -10.02 -4.95 12.08
N LYS A 119 -10.82 -5.75 12.80
CA LYS A 119 -10.43 -7.05 13.32
C LYS A 119 -11.21 -8.14 12.58
N GLY A 120 -10.54 -9.24 12.24
CA GLY A 120 -11.16 -10.42 11.64
C GLY A 120 -10.56 -10.80 10.28
N ALA A 121 -11.28 -11.69 9.58
CA ALA A 121 -10.83 -12.30 8.33
C ALA A 121 -10.73 -11.29 7.17
N LEU A 122 -9.53 -11.17 6.62
CA LEU A 122 -9.23 -10.44 5.39
C LEU A 122 -8.66 -11.39 4.34
N TRP A 123 -9.01 -11.14 3.09
CA TRP A 123 -8.54 -11.89 1.94
C TRP A 123 -7.54 -11.08 1.13
N ARG A 124 -6.46 -11.72 0.72
CA ARG A 124 -5.46 -11.17 -0.21
C ARG A 124 -5.17 -12.18 -1.31
N GLY A 125 -5.14 -11.71 -2.55
CA GLY A 125 -4.74 -12.51 -3.70
C GLY A 125 -3.29 -12.22 -4.07
N ILE A 126 -2.62 -13.18 -4.68
CA ILE A 126 -1.38 -12.97 -5.44
C ILE A 126 -1.48 -13.80 -6.72
N SER A 127 -1.18 -13.18 -7.86
CA SER A 127 -1.14 -13.79 -9.20
C SER A 127 0.08 -14.69 -9.41
N LEU A 128 0.47 -15.46 -8.38
CA LEU A 128 1.56 -16.44 -8.40
C LEU A 128 1.22 -17.57 -7.43
N ASN A 129 1.64 -18.79 -7.75
CA ASN A 129 1.55 -19.95 -6.87
C ASN A 129 2.78 -20.02 -5.95
N ILE A 130 2.70 -19.32 -4.80
CA ILE A 130 3.78 -19.22 -3.81
C ILE A 130 3.40 -19.86 -2.47
N GLY A 131 2.23 -20.49 -2.37
CA GLY A 131 1.76 -21.07 -1.11
C GLY A 131 2.72 -22.11 -0.52
N LYS A 132 3.50 -22.79 -1.36
CA LYS A 132 4.52 -23.77 -0.95
C LYS A 132 5.77 -23.14 -0.35
N ASP A 133 5.99 -21.85 -0.55
CA ASP A 133 7.16 -21.13 -0.05
C ASP A 133 7.00 -20.74 1.43
N PHE A 134 5.78 -20.87 1.98
CA PHE A 134 5.48 -20.55 3.37
C PHE A 134 5.65 -21.79 4.26
N ILE A 135 6.45 -21.66 5.31
CA ILE A 135 6.66 -22.71 6.29
C ILE A 135 5.66 -22.54 7.45
N ASN A 136 5.06 -23.64 7.87
CA ASN A 136 4.15 -23.62 9.02
C ASN A 136 4.84 -23.09 10.28
N ASN A 137 4.14 -22.27 11.05
CA ASN A 137 4.61 -21.61 12.28
C ASN A 137 5.77 -20.61 12.07
N GLU A 138 6.04 -20.17 10.84
CA GLU A 138 6.99 -19.12 10.56
C GLU A 138 6.39 -17.71 10.74
N ILE A 139 7.19 -16.77 11.22
CA ILE A 139 6.86 -15.35 11.23
C ILE A 139 7.33 -14.74 9.89
N VAL A 140 6.37 -14.35 9.07
CA VAL A 140 6.63 -13.68 7.80
C VAL A 140 6.43 -12.18 7.92
N THR A 141 7.39 -11.41 7.40
CA THR A 141 7.26 -9.95 7.25
C THR A 141 7.07 -9.59 5.78
N TRP A 142 5.88 -9.07 5.45
CA TRP A 142 5.65 -8.40 4.17
C TRP A 142 6.04 -6.93 4.28
N TRP A 143 7.06 -6.54 3.53
CA TRP A 143 7.57 -5.17 3.57
C TRP A 143 6.68 -4.18 2.82
N SER A 144 5.91 -4.66 1.85
CA SER A 144 4.99 -3.81 1.09
C SER A 144 3.71 -3.52 1.87
N VAL A 145 2.98 -2.49 1.44
CA VAL A 145 1.64 -2.24 1.97
C VAL A 145 0.67 -3.28 1.39
N ASN A 146 0.00 -4.02 2.27
CA ASN A 146 -0.85 -5.13 1.89
C ASN A 146 -2.30 -4.67 1.66
N SER A 147 -2.70 -4.58 0.40
CA SER A 147 -4.12 -4.41 0.04
C SER A 147 -4.88 -5.73 0.23
N CYS A 148 -5.96 -5.66 1.00
CA CYS A 148 -6.84 -6.79 1.31
C CYS A 148 -8.32 -6.42 1.14
N SER A 149 -9.20 -7.42 1.13
CA SER A 149 -10.65 -7.27 1.06
C SER A 149 -11.33 -8.15 2.11
N THR A 150 -12.44 -7.69 2.69
CA THR A 150 -13.32 -8.54 3.51
C THR A 150 -14.14 -9.52 2.67
N SER A 151 -14.18 -9.33 1.34
CA SER A 151 -14.89 -10.17 0.39
C SER A 151 -13.92 -11.00 -0.45
N VAL A 152 -14.03 -12.33 -0.32
CA VAL A 152 -13.29 -13.28 -1.16
C VAL A 152 -13.66 -13.12 -2.64
N LYS A 153 -14.93 -12.83 -2.95
CA LYS A 153 -15.40 -12.63 -4.34
C LYS A 153 -14.68 -11.48 -5.03
N VAL A 154 -14.41 -10.41 -4.28
CA VAL A 154 -13.65 -9.26 -4.78
C VAL A 154 -12.23 -9.70 -5.16
N ILE A 155 -11.56 -10.49 -4.31
CA ILE A 155 -10.22 -11.02 -4.61
C ILE A 155 -10.24 -11.99 -5.79
N GLN A 156 -11.20 -12.92 -5.84
CA GLN A 156 -11.35 -13.87 -6.95
C GLN A 156 -11.59 -13.15 -8.28
N SER A 157 -12.40 -12.10 -8.30
CA SER A 157 -12.58 -11.27 -9.49
C SER A 157 -11.28 -10.61 -9.96
N PHE A 158 -10.34 -10.33 -9.05
CA PHE A 158 -9.04 -9.75 -9.40
C PHE A 158 -8.03 -10.79 -9.90
N LEU A 159 -8.04 -11.99 -9.32
CA LEU A 159 -7.22 -13.11 -9.80
C LEU A 159 -7.73 -13.65 -11.15
N GLY A 160 -9.01 -13.42 -11.47
CA GLY A 160 -9.61 -13.82 -12.74
C GLY A 160 -9.55 -15.34 -12.93
N ASN A 161 -9.11 -15.76 -14.12
CA ASN A 161 -8.96 -17.17 -14.49
C ASN A 161 -7.51 -17.68 -14.32
N GLU A 162 -6.65 -16.97 -13.59
CA GLU A 162 -5.28 -17.42 -13.40
C GLU A 162 -5.23 -18.70 -12.57
N LYS A 163 -4.78 -19.77 -13.22
CA LYS A 163 -4.71 -21.12 -12.63
C LYS A 163 -3.61 -21.25 -11.57
N ASP A 164 -2.61 -20.38 -11.60
CA ASP A 164 -1.45 -20.39 -10.72
C ASP A 164 -1.44 -19.16 -9.81
N SER A 165 -2.46 -19.04 -8.96
CA SER A 165 -2.60 -17.96 -7.97
C SER A 165 -2.63 -18.48 -6.54
N THR A 166 -2.27 -17.61 -5.59
CA THR A 166 -2.35 -17.89 -4.15
C THR A 166 -3.37 -16.98 -3.50
N LEU A 167 -4.24 -17.56 -2.67
CA LEU A 167 -5.21 -16.85 -1.86
C LEU A 167 -4.83 -16.96 -0.39
N PHE A 168 -4.62 -15.83 0.26
CA PHE A 168 -4.35 -15.75 1.69
C PHE A 168 -5.63 -15.38 2.45
N LEU A 169 -5.89 -16.13 3.52
CA LEU A 169 -6.80 -15.75 4.59
C LEU A 169 -5.96 -15.22 5.76
N ILE A 170 -6.11 -13.95 6.07
CA ILE A 170 -5.36 -13.25 7.10
C ILE A 170 -6.32 -12.88 8.23
N GLU A 171 -6.08 -13.36 9.44
CA GLU A 171 -6.77 -12.88 10.62
C GLU A 171 -6.11 -11.57 11.08
N ALA A 172 -6.75 -10.44 10.74
CA ALA A 172 -6.22 -9.12 11.04
C ALA A 172 -6.57 -8.69 12.48
N ILE A 173 -5.58 -8.11 13.17
CA ILE A 173 -5.76 -7.50 14.49
C ILE A 173 -5.82 -5.96 14.38
N HIS A 174 -5.11 -5.38 13.40
CA HIS A 174 -4.97 -3.93 13.21
C HIS A 174 -5.14 -3.49 11.74
N GLY A 175 -6.05 -4.14 11.00
CA GLY A 175 -6.35 -3.72 9.62
C GLY A 175 -6.94 -2.31 9.58
N LYS A 176 -6.69 -1.54 8.51
CA LYS A 176 -7.25 -0.19 8.35
C LYS A 176 -8.32 -0.20 7.25
N LYS A 177 -9.54 0.23 7.59
CA LYS A 177 -10.63 0.35 6.60
C LYS A 177 -10.59 1.72 5.94
N ARG A 178 -10.34 1.75 4.63
CA ARG A 178 -10.53 2.97 3.83
C ARG A 178 -12.03 3.29 3.69
N PHE A 179 -12.31 4.57 3.47
CA PHE A 179 -13.62 5.09 3.07
C PHE A 179 -13.94 4.76 1.61
#